data_AF-A0A959YGT5-F1
#
_entry.id   AF-A0A959YGT5-F1
#
_cell.length_a   1.000
_cell.length_b   1.000
_cell.length_c   1.000
_cell.angle_alpha   90.00
_cell.angle_beta   90.00
_cell.angle_gamma   90.00
#
_symmetry.space_group_name_H-M   'P 1'
#
loop_
_entity.id
_entity.type
_entity.pdbx_description
1 polymer ?
#
loop_
_entity_poly.entity_id
_entity_poly.type
_entity_poly.pdbx_seq_one_letter_code
_entity_poly.pdbx_strand_id
1 'polypeptide(L)'
;MKWFDERAAFRTWYVIAMIDFLAAATIGVLLRSMYLVELPFIQFRPWLHGHAHTALLGWLFIGTAVILIHDGGQGRLSRRTSALLWIIQMAVLVMAISFPMQGYGALSIGASLIHVLCSCALLAMVWKASAGWPVSGSRALLRTAI
;
A
#
# COMPACT_ATOMS: atom_id res chain seq x y z
N MET A 1 -12.13 -19.50 -19.70
CA MET A 1 -11.72 -18.09 -19.51
C MET A 1 -10.29 -18.11 -18.97
N LYS A 2 -9.35 -17.73 -19.82
CA LYS A 2 -7.94 -18.17 -19.83
C LYS A 2 -7.04 -17.33 -18.91
N TRP A 3 -6.25 -18.04 -18.09
CA TRP A 3 -4.90 -17.69 -17.62
C TRP A 3 -4.65 -16.27 -17.09
N PHE A 4 -4.85 -16.06 -15.78
CA PHE A 4 -4.04 -15.07 -15.07
C PHE A 4 -2.61 -15.65 -14.98
N ASP A 5 -1.71 -15.14 -15.81
CA ASP A 5 -0.28 -15.39 -15.66
C ASP A 5 0.15 -14.83 -14.30
N GLU A 6 0.43 -15.73 -13.36
CA GLU A 6 0.75 -15.42 -11.96
C GLU A 6 1.92 -14.43 -11.86
N ARG A 7 2.89 -14.57 -12.76
CA ARG A 7 4.02 -13.64 -12.90
C ARG A 7 3.58 -12.26 -13.38
N ALA A 8 2.58 -12.18 -14.26
CA ALA A 8 2.04 -10.91 -14.72
C ALA A 8 1.29 -10.17 -13.61
N ALA A 9 0.52 -10.88 -12.77
CA ALA A 9 -0.18 -10.26 -11.64
C ALA A 9 0.81 -9.73 -10.59
N PHE A 10 1.81 -10.53 -10.21
CA PHE A 10 2.89 -10.09 -9.30
C PHE A 10 3.61 -8.85 -9.85
N ARG A 11 4.04 -8.89 -11.13
CA ARG A 11 4.73 -7.77 -11.77
C ARG A 11 3.89 -6.50 -11.74
N THR A 12 2.60 -6.59 -12.06
CA THR A 12 1.69 -5.44 -12.04
C THR A 12 1.63 -4.81 -10.65
N TRP A 13 1.42 -5.61 -9.60
CA TRP A 13 1.35 -5.10 -8.24
C TRP A 13 2.67 -4.52 -7.74
N TYR A 14 3.80 -5.13 -8.11
CA TYR A 14 5.12 -4.59 -7.82
C TYR A 14 5.34 -3.22 -8.51
N VAL A 15 4.96 -3.10 -9.78
CA VAL A 15 5.02 -1.84 -10.52
C VAL A 15 4.11 -0.78 -9.89
N ILE A 16 2.91 -1.14 -9.44
CA ILE A 16 2.02 -0.22 -8.72
C ILE A 16 2.69 0.30 -7.45
N ALA A 17 3.29 -0.57 -6.63
CA ALA A 17 4.02 -0.14 -5.43
C ALA A 17 5.22 0.79 -5.77
N MET A 18 5.89 0.58 -6.90
CA MET A 18 6.95 1.48 -7.38
C MET A 18 6.41 2.83 -7.89
N ILE A 19 5.21 2.85 -8.47
CA ILE A 19 4.53 4.11 -8.84
C ILE A 19 4.17 4.89 -7.58
N ASP A 20 3.63 4.22 -6.55
CA ASP A 20 3.35 4.87 -5.26
C ASP A 20 4.63 5.39 -4.59
N PHE A 21 5.75 4.66 -4.71
CA PHE A 21 7.05 5.14 -4.25
C PHE A 21 7.48 6.42 -4.98
N LEU A 22 7.37 6.43 -6.31
CA LEU A 22 7.72 7.59 -7.12
C LEU A 22 6.82 8.80 -6.78
N ALA A 23 5.52 8.57 -6.61
CA ALA A 23 4.57 9.60 -6.19
C ALA A 23 4.94 10.15 -4.80
N ALA A 24 5.18 9.26 -3.82
CA ALA A 24 5.61 9.65 -2.49
C ALA A 24 6.94 10.42 -2.51
N ALA A 25 7.94 9.96 -3.27
CA ALA A 25 9.23 10.65 -3.40
C ALA A 25 9.06 12.05 -4.00
N THR A 26 8.22 12.19 -5.02
CA THR A 26 7.91 13.48 -5.64
C THR A 26 7.26 14.44 -4.63
N ILE A 27 6.28 13.96 -3.84
CA ILE A 27 5.68 14.76 -2.77
C ILE A 27 6.73 15.09 -1.69
N GLY A 28 7.65 14.17 -1.38
CA GLY A 28 8.72 14.39 -0.42
C GLY A 28 9.68 15.51 -0.85
N VAL A 29 10.02 15.56 -2.15
CA VAL A 29 10.82 16.65 -2.73
C VAL A 29 10.07 17.98 -2.63
N LEU A 30 8.77 18.00 -2.93
CA LEU A 30 7.91 19.18 -2.76
C LEU A 30 7.90 19.66 -1.29
N LEU A 31 7.67 18.75 -0.34
CA LEU A 31 7.66 19.11 1.08
C LEU A 31 9.00 19.67 1.53
N ARG A 32 10.12 19.17 0.99
CA ARG A 32 11.45 19.68 1.32
C ARG A 32 11.72 21.05 0.71
N SER A 33 11.21 21.32 -0.49
CA SER A 33 11.34 22.65 -1.12
C SER A 33 10.52 23.73 -0.41
N MET A 34 9.40 23.36 0.23
CA MET A 34 8.60 24.29 1.04
C MET A 34 9.35 24.89 2.24
N TYR A 35 10.46 24.27 2.69
CA TYR A 35 11.33 24.86 3.70
C TYR A 35 12.32 25.89 3.13
N LEU A 36 12.56 25.87 1.82
CA LEU A 36 13.44 26.81 1.12
C LEU A 36 12.66 27.99 0.56
N VAL A 37 11.43 27.74 0.10
CA VAL A 37 10.54 28.74 -0.50
C VAL A 37 9.17 28.65 0.15
N GLU A 38 8.72 29.76 0.73
CA GLU A 38 7.38 29.85 1.31
C GLU A 38 6.33 29.84 0.18
N LEU A 39 5.47 28.82 0.18
CA LEU A 39 4.35 28.70 -0.76
C LEU A 39 3.04 29.01 0.00
N PRO A 40 2.52 30.25 -0.06
CA PRO A 40 1.39 30.68 0.79
C PRO A 40 0.08 29.91 0.49
N PHE A 41 -0.02 29.27 -0.66
CA PHE A 41 -1.21 28.53 -1.11
C PHE A 41 -1.19 27.04 -0.73
N ILE A 42 -0.07 26.53 -0.21
CA ILE A 42 0.11 25.11 0.10
C ILE A 42 0.29 24.93 1.60
N GLN A 43 -0.63 24.21 2.23
CA GLN A 43 -0.49 23.86 3.63
C GLN A 43 0.44 22.67 3.79
N PHE A 44 1.50 22.82 4.58
CA PHE A 44 2.49 21.76 4.77
C PHE A 44 1.92 20.48 5.39
N ARG A 45 1.10 20.60 6.45
CA ARG A 45 0.62 19.45 7.24
C ARG A 45 -0.26 18.46 6.44
N PRO A 46 -1.25 18.91 5.65
CA PRO A 46 -2.04 18.00 4.82
C PRO A 46 -1.18 17.23 3.80
N TRP A 47 -0.25 17.91 3.13
CA TRP A 47 0.65 17.28 2.17
C TRP A 47 1.61 16.29 2.83
N LEU A 48 2.13 16.62 4.02
CA LEU A 48 2.96 15.70 4.81
C LEU A 48 2.21 14.42 5.14
N HIS A 49 0.92 14.53 5.49
CA HIS A 49 0.12 13.38 5.82
C HIS A 49 -0.17 12.50 4.60
N GLY A 50 -0.51 13.12 3.46
CA GLY A 50 -0.65 12.43 2.17
C GLY A 50 0.63 11.69 1.78
N HIS A 51 1.79 12.35 1.87
CA HIS A 51 3.10 11.76 1.62
C HIS A 51 3.34 10.50 2.46
N ALA A 52 3.18 10.59 3.78
CA ALA A 52 3.45 9.48 4.68
C ALA A 52 2.52 8.28 4.41
N HIS A 53 1.25 8.52 4.10
CA HIS A 53 0.29 7.47 3.76
C HIS A 53 0.63 6.81 2.43
N THR A 54 0.94 7.58 1.38
CA THR A 54 1.35 7.01 0.09
C THR A 54 2.65 6.23 0.21
N ALA A 55 3.63 6.70 0.99
CA ALA A 55 4.91 6.02 1.19
C ALA A 55 4.74 4.70 1.97
N LEU A 56 4.08 4.73 3.12
CA LEU A 56 3.98 3.56 4.00
C LEU A 56 2.90 2.57 3.54
N LEU A 57 1.75 3.07 3.12
CA LEU A 57 0.59 2.24 2.80
C LEU A 57 0.52 1.86 1.31
N GLY A 58 0.88 2.78 0.42
CA GLY A 58 0.95 2.52 -1.02
C GLY A 58 2.18 1.72 -1.40
N TRP A 59 3.36 2.26 -1.13
CA TRP A 59 4.61 1.59 -1.50
C TRP A 59 4.98 0.43 -0.56
N LEU A 60 5.28 0.73 0.71
CA LEU A 60 5.90 -0.26 1.59
C LEU A 60 4.96 -1.42 1.90
N PHE A 61 3.71 -1.14 2.28
CA PHE A 61 2.73 -2.17 2.64
C PHE A 61 2.34 -3.05 1.44
N ILE A 62 1.98 -2.48 0.28
CA ILE A 62 1.60 -3.28 -0.90
C ILE A 62 2.81 -4.05 -1.42
N GLY A 63 3.97 -3.41 -1.52
CA GLY A 63 5.21 -4.06 -1.96
C GLY A 63 5.57 -5.26 -1.09
N THR A 64 5.56 -5.09 0.23
CA THR A 64 5.84 -6.19 1.17
C THR A 64 4.77 -7.29 1.14
N ALA A 65 3.48 -6.93 1.11
CA ALA A 65 2.40 -7.90 1.03
C ALA A 65 2.50 -8.77 -0.24
N VAL A 66 2.80 -8.16 -1.39
CA VAL A 66 2.91 -8.84 -2.68
C VAL A 66 4.11 -9.78 -2.71
N ILE A 67 5.27 -9.35 -2.20
CA ILE A 67 6.47 -10.20 -2.06
C ILE A 67 6.18 -11.39 -1.14
N LEU A 68 5.56 -11.14 0.01
CA LEU A 68 5.27 -12.16 1.01
C LEU A 68 4.31 -13.22 0.50
N ILE A 69 3.26 -12.81 -0.23
CA ILE A 69 2.30 -13.74 -0.86
C ILE A 69 2.98 -14.55 -1.98
N HIS A 70 3.88 -13.93 -2.76
CA HIS A 70 4.61 -14.61 -3.82
C HIS A 70 5.61 -15.65 -3.27
N ASP A 71 6.43 -15.27 -2.28
CA ASP A 71 7.46 -16.14 -1.70
C ASP A 71 6.90 -17.25 -0.82
N GLY A 72 5.72 -17.06 -0.22
CA GLY A 72 4.99 -18.08 0.55
C GLY A 72 4.59 -19.34 -0.22
N GLY A 73 4.98 -19.49 -1.49
CA GLY A 73 4.83 -20.73 -2.25
C GLY A 73 3.42 -21.01 -2.75
N GLN A 74 2.46 -20.09 -2.57
CA GLN A 74 1.15 -20.24 -3.19
C GLN A 74 1.13 -19.77 -4.65
N GLY A 75 2.08 -18.91 -5.07
CA GLY A 75 2.21 -18.36 -6.44
C GLY A 75 1.02 -17.54 -6.95
N ARG A 76 -0.14 -17.70 -6.32
CA ARG A 76 -1.45 -17.28 -6.80
C ARG A 76 -2.01 -16.24 -5.87
N LEU A 77 -2.12 -15.02 -6.37
CA LEU A 77 -3.05 -14.05 -5.83
C LEU A 77 -4.46 -14.61 -6.02
N SER A 78 -5.06 -15.09 -4.93
CA SER A 78 -6.47 -15.48 -4.96
C SER A 78 -7.31 -14.28 -5.43
N ARG A 79 -8.45 -14.54 -6.08
CA ARG A 79 -9.37 -13.47 -6.49
C ARG A 79 -9.73 -12.54 -5.32
N ARG A 80 -9.88 -13.09 -4.11
CA ARG A 80 -10.16 -12.32 -2.88
C ARG A 80 -8.98 -11.44 -2.48
N THR A 81 -7.77 -11.98 -2.51
CA THR A 81 -6.53 -11.24 -2.21
C THR A 81 -6.33 -10.08 -3.19
N SER A 82 -6.49 -10.34 -4.49
CA SER A 82 -6.37 -9.29 -5.51
C SER A 82 -7.45 -8.23 -5.37
N ALA A 83 -8.69 -8.60 -5.00
CA ALA A 83 -9.76 -7.63 -4.76
C ALA A 83 -9.44 -6.72 -3.56
N LEU A 84 -8.92 -7.29 -2.45
CA LEU A 84 -8.51 -6.50 -1.29
C LEU A 84 -7.35 -5.57 -1.64
N LEU A 85 -6.34 -6.02 -2.38
CA LEU A 85 -5.24 -5.17 -2.84
C LEU A 85 -5.75 -3.99 -3.69
N TRP A 86 -6.75 -4.20 -4.54
CA TRP A 86 -7.39 -3.10 -5.27
C TRP A 86 -8.11 -2.11 -4.36
N ILE A 87 -8.86 -2.58 -3.37
CA ILE A 87 -9.54 -1.70 -2.41
C ILE A 87 -8.51 -0.88 -1.61
N ILE A 88 -7.44 -1.54 -1.17
CA ILE A 88 -6.30 -0.93 -0.45
C ILE A 88 -5.64 0.13 -1.33
N GLN A 89 -5.31 -0.18 -2.58
CA GLN A 89 -4.74 0.78 -3.53
C GLN A 89 -5.66 1.98 -3.77
N MET A 90 -6.95 1.73 -3.97
CA MET A 90 -7.92 2.80 -4.18
C MET A 90 -8.02 3.71 -2.94
N ALA A 91 -7.99 3.14 -1.74
CA ALA A 91 -7.94 3.92 -0.51
C ALA A 91 -6.67 4.79 -0.43
N VAL A 92 -5.50 4.26 -0.83
CA VAL A 92 -4.25 5.04 -0.93
C VAL A 92 -4.37 6.20 -1.90
N LEU A 93 -4.92 5.97 -3.10
CA LEU A 93 -5.12 7.03 -4.10
C LEU A 93 -6.08 8.12 -3.58
N VAL A 94 -7.18 7.72 -2.92
CA VAL A 94 -8.10 8.67 -2.29
C VAL A 94 -7.40 9.46 -1.20
N MET A 95 -6.59 8.84 -0.34
CA MET A 95 -5.80 9.54 0.68
C MET A 95 -4.81 10.52 0.04
N ALA A 96 -4.06 10.08 -0.98
CA ALA A 96 -3.05 10.88 -1.68
C ALA A 96 -3.63 12.19 -2.26
N ILE A 97 -4.89 12.16 -2.71
CA ILE A 97 -5.59 13.32 -3.29
C ILE A 97 -6.34 14.12 -2.20
N SER A 98 -7.08 13.43 -1.33
CA SER A 98 -7.94 14.09 -0.35
C SER A 98 -7.17 14.79 0.77
N PHE A 99 -6.01 14.28 1.18
CA PHE A 99 -5.18 14.98 2.17
C PHE A 99 -4.76 16.36 1.67
N PRO A 100 -4.12 16.53 0.51
CA PRO A 100 -3.82 17.85 -0.05
C PRO A 100 -5.02 18.80 -0.22
N MET A 101 -6.20 18.26 -0.59
CA MET A 101 -7.37 19.08 -0.93
C MET A 101 -8.16 19.58 0.28
N GLN A 102 -8.35 18.74 1.30
CA GLN A 102 -9.23 19.04 2.45
C GLN A 102 -8.57 18.76 3.81
N GLY A 103 -7.35 18.23 3.83
CA GLY A 103 -6.69 17.79 5.05
C GLY A 103 -7.42 16.65 5.74
N TYR A 104 -7.63 16.77 7.04
CA TYR A 104 -8.39 15.80 7.85
C TYR A 104 -9.89 16.00 7.67
N GLY A 105 -10.42 15.54 6.53
CA GLY A 105 -11.84 15.54 6.22
C GLY A 105 -12.43 14.13 6.20
N ALA A 106 -13.75 14.06 5.99
CA ALA A 106 -14.46 12.78 6.00
C ALA A 106 -13.92 11.77 4.97
N LEU A 107 -13.55 12.23 3.76
CA LEU A 107 -12.99 11.34 2.73
C LEU A 107 -11.63 10.77 3.11
N SER A 108 -10.72 11.57 3.68
CA SER A 108 -9.39 11.11 4.03
C SER A 108 -9.43 10.15 5.22
N ILE A 109 -10.21 10.48 6.25
CA ILE A 109 -10.43 9.60 7.41
C ILE A 109 -11.14 8.30 7.00
N GLY A 110 -12.19 8.40 6.18
CA GLY A 110 -12.92 7.24 5.67
C GLY A 110 -12.04 6.32 4.84
N ALA A 111 -11.20 6.88 3.97
CA ALA A 111 -10.24 6.10 3.19
C ALA A 111 -9.19 5.42 4.08
N SER A 112 -8.64 6.12 5.09
CA SER A 112 -7.74 5.50 6.07
C SER A 112 -8.40 4.35 6.83
N LEU A 113 -9.66 4.50 7.23
CA LEU A 113 -10.40 3.44 7.94
C LEU A 113 -10.61 2.22 7.04
N ILE A 114 -11.07 2.43 5.80
CA ILE A 114 -11.23 1.36 4.82
C ILE A 114 -9.90 0.63 4.60
N HIS A 115 -8.82 1.40 4.44
CA HIS A 115 -7.48 0.85 4.28
C HIS A 115 -7.12 -0.08 5.46
N VAL A 116 -7.25 0.40 6.70
CA VAL A 116 -6.92 -0.38 7.91
C VAL A 116 -7.76 -1.65 8.01
N LEU A 117 -9.07 -1.56 7.77
CA LEU A 117 -9.96 -2.73 7.82
C LEU A 117 -9.57 -3.78 6.76
N CYS A 118 -9.30 -3.34 5.53
CA CYS A 118 -8.89 -4.22 4.45
C CYS A 118 -7.48 -4.80 4.66
N SER A 119 -6.54 -4.01 5.19
CA SER A 119 -5.20 -4.48 5.51
C SER A 119 -5.23 -5.53 6.61
N CYS A 120 -6.03 -5.33 7.67
CA CYS A 120 -6.22 -6.33 8.72
C CYS A 120 -6.82 -7.63 8.17
N ALA A 121 -7.84 -7.53 7.31
CA ALA A 121 -8.43 -8.70 6.65
C ALA A 121 -7.40 -9.43 5.77
N LEU A 122 -6.61 -8.69 4.99
CA LEU A 122 -5.54 -9.25 4.15
C LEU A 122 -4.50 -9.98 5.00
N LEU A 123 -3.97 -9.34 6.05
CA LEU A 123 -2.99 -9.91 6.96
C LEU A 123 -3.52 -11.17 7.65
N ALA A 124 -4.78 -11.17 8.11
CA ALA A 124 -5.41 -12.34 8.70
C ALA A 124 -5.53 -13.52 7.71
N MET A 125 -5.81 -13.26 6.43
CA MET A 125 -5.80 -14.29 5.39
C MET A 125 -4.40 -14.84 5.13
N VAL A 126 -3.39 -13.94 5.04
CA VAL A 126 -1.99 -14.33 4.83
C VAL A 126 -1.47 -15.14 6.03
N TRP A 127 -1.81 -14.74 7.25
CA TRP A 127 -1.48 -15.47 8.48
C TRP A 127 -2.01 -16.91 8.43
N LYS A 128 -3.29 -17.09 8.08
CA LYS A 128 -3.87 -18.44 7.94
C LYS A 128 -3.21 -19.25 6.84
N ALA A 129 -2.90 -18.62 5.71
CA ALA A 129 -2.20 -19.26 4.59
C ALA A 129 -0.77 -19.71 4.95
N SER A 130 -0.10 -18.97 5.85
CA SER A 130 1.29 -19.22 6.23
C SER A 130 1.54 -20.52 7.00
N ALA A 131 0.50 -21.14 7.53
CA ALA A 131 0.61 -22.43 8.20
C ALA A 131 1.18 -23.51 7.25
N GLY A 132 0.90 -23.40 5.95
CA GLY A 132 1.40 -24.30 4.91
C GLY A 132 2.66 -23.83 4.19
N TRP A 133 3.27 -22.71 4.61
CA TRP A 133 4.45 -22.18 3.93
C TRP A 133 5.73 -22.93 4.35
N PRO A 134 6.75 -22.98 3.45
CA PRO A 134 8.07 -23.48 3.79
C PRO A 134 8.61 -22.78 5.04
N VAL A 135 9.38 -23.51 5.86
CA VAL A 135 9.96 -22.97 7.11
C VAL A 135 11.04 -21.90 6.82
N SER A 136 11.51 -21.79 5.58
CA SER A 136 12.50 -20.78 5.16
C SER A 136 11.91 -19.37 5.09
N GLY A 137 12.59 -18.41 5.72
CA GLY A 137 12.44 -16.96 5.50
C GLY A 137 11.05 -16.39 5.78
N SER A 138 10.18 -16.41 4.76
CA SER A 138 8.87 -15.74 4.75
C SER A 138 7.93 -16.16 5.87
N ARG A 139 7.94 -17.43 6.29
CA ARG A 139 7.11 -17.88 7.43
C ARG A 139 7.61 -17.32 8.76
N ALA A 140 8.92 -17.22 8.95
CA ALA A 140 9.51 -16.65 10.16
C ALA A 140 9.24 -15.13 10.22
N LEU A 141 9.49 -14.42 9.10
CA LEU A 141 9.24 -12.99 8.98
C LEU A 141 7.78 -12.63 9.30
N LEU A 142 6.83 -13.36 8.71
CA LEU A 142 5.40 -13.13 8.96
C LEU A 142 5.04 -13.36 10.43
N ARG A 143 5.54 -14.43 11.05
CA ARG A 143 5.21 -14.79 12.44
C ARG A 143 5.80 -13.85 13.49
N THR A 144 6.85 -13.13 13.15
CA THR A 144 7.45 -12.12 14.03
C THR A 144 6.88 -10.72 13.83
N ALA A 145 6.31 -10.44 12.65
CA ALA A 145 5.88 -9.10 12.26
C ALA A 145 4.39 -8.81 12.48
N ILE A 146 3.54 -9.84 12.58
CA ILE A 146 2.09 -9.76 12.84
C ILE A 146 1.82 -10.28 14.25
#